data_AF-A0A2V8ILC9-F1
#
_entry.id   AF-A0A2V8ILC9-F1
#
_cell.length_a   1.000
_cell.length_b   1.000
_cell.length_c   1.000
_cell.angle_alpha   90.00
_cell.angle_beta   90.00
_cell.angle_gamma   90.00
#
_symmetry.space_group_name_H-M   'P 1'
#
loop_
_entity.id
_entity.type
_entity.pdbx_description
1 polymer ?
#
loop_
_entity_poly.entity_id
_entity_poly.type
_entity_poly.pdbx_seq_one_letter_code
_entity_poly.pdbx_strand_id
1 'polypeptide(L)'
;MTVEELGKKAILMLGFGTEGQATYEYLRKKWPDKLLSIADRQTAGEFSEDIAYRIQSDPAVMLNLGPRYLDSLDPYQCEVIIKTPGIPATIDPIVRARKTGCILTSHSQIFLSNYPKDKIIGVTGTKGKSTTASLIHHITKHGGIPVELAGNIGRPPLTLIDTVAHGTFFVYEFSSHQLAEAESSPHIAVLLNIVPEHLDYYA
;
A
#
# COMPACT_ATOMS: atom_id res chain seq x y z
N MET A 1 -7.17 -1.52 11.13
CA MET A 1 -6.18 -2.36 11.83
C MET A 1 -4.96 -1.51 12.15
N THR A 2 -4.53 -1.49 13.40
CA THR A 2 -3.29 -0.80 13.79
C THR A 2 -2.07 -1.58 13.34
N VAL A 3 -0.91 -0.93 13.26
CA VAL A 3 0.33 -1.64 12.94
C VAL A 3 0.66 -2.66 14.03
N GLU A 4 0.40 -2.38 15.31
CA GLU A 4 0.65 -3.31 16.41
C GLU A 4 -0.22 -4.58 16.30
N GLU A 5 -1.46 -4.45 15.83
CA GLU A 5 -2.33 -5.60 15.52
C GLU A 5 -1.78 -6.41 14.34
N LEU A 6 -1.36 -5.72 13.27
CA LEU A 6 -0.76 -6.34 12.08
C LEU A 6 0.48 -7.17 12.44
N GLY A 7 1.28 -6.70 13.41
CA GLY A 7 2.49 -7.38 13.87
C GLY A 7 2.26 -8.74 14.51
N LYS A 8 1.04 -9.03 14.97
CA LYS A 8 0.66 -10.30 15.58
C LYS A 8 0.13 -11.31 14.56
N LYS A 9 -0.04 -10.92 13.30
CA LYS A 9 -0.68 -11.72 12.26
C LYS A 9 0.32 -12.38 11.32
N ALA A 10 -0.05 -13.51 10.73
CA ALA A 10 0.66 -14.04 9.56
C ALA A 10 0.39 -13.17 8.33
N ILE A 11 1.43 -12.53 7.80
CA ILE A 11 1.32 -11.52 6.72
C ILE A 11 1.80 -12.11 5.40
N LEU A 12 0.97 -11.96 4.37
CA LEU A 12 1.35 -12.11 2.97
C LEU A 12 1.28 -10.77 2.25
N MET A 13 2.37 -10.42 1.58
CA MET A 13 2.45 -9.28 0.67
C MET A 13 2.22 -9.77 -0.76
N LEU A 14 1.09 -9.39 -1.34
CA LEU A 14 0.66 -9.83 -2.66
C LEU A 14 0.90 -8.72 -3.68
N GLY A 15 1.95 -8.89 -4.47
CA GLY A 15 2.53 -7.87 -5.33
C GLY A 15 3.64 -7.08 -4.62
N PHE A 16 4.78 -6.97 -5.29
CA PHE A 16 6.04 -6.44 -4.77
C PHE A 16 6.62 -5.32 -5.67
N GLY A 17 5.73 -4.52 -6.25
CA GLY A 17 6.09 -3.23 -6.86
C GLY A 17 6.46 -2.17 -5.82
N THR A 18 6.48 -0.89 -6.20
CA THR A 18 6.94 0.23 -5.36
C THR A 18 6.28 0.28 -3.97
N GLU A 19 4.95 0.17 -3.90
CA GLU A 19 4.24 0.16 -2.60
C GLU A 19 4.46 -1.13 -1.81
N GLY A 20 4.64 -2.27 -2.49
CA GLY A 20 5.00 -3.54 -1.86
C GLY A 20 6.36 -3.42 -1.19
N GLN A 21 7.38 -2.96 -1.92
CA GLN A 21 8.73 -2.74 -1.39
C GLN A 21 8.74 -1.77 -0.21
N ALA A 22 8.06 -0.63 -0.34
CA ALA A 22 7.94 0.34 0.75
C ALA A 22 7.23 -0.22 1.99
N THR A 23 6.21 -1.08 1.79
CA THR A 23 5.58 -1.78 2.92
C THR A 23 6.55 -2.74 3.58
N TYR A 24 7.31 -3.50 2.80
CA TYR A 24 8.27 -4.46 3.33
C TYR A 24 9.33 -3.77 4.18
N GLU A 25 9.91 -2.68 3.67
CA GLU A 25 10.88 -1.86 4.41
C GLU A 25 10.30 -1.33 5.72
N TYR A 26 9.06 -0.83 5.68
CA TYR A 26 8.35 -0.34 6.86
C TYR A 26 8.16 -1.45 7.90
N LEU A 27 7.65 -2.62 7.49
CA LEU A 27 7.40 -3.74 8.39
C LEU A 27 8.70 -4.33 8.94
N ARG A 28 9.74 -4.48 8.12
CA ARG A 28 11.03 -5.03 8.52
C ARG A 28 11.76 -4.11 9.49
N LYS A 29 11.67 -2.78 9.29
CA LYS A 29 12.19 -1.79 10.25
C LYS A 29 11.48 -1.90 11.61
N LYS A 30 10.17 -2.14 11.61
CA LYS A 30 9.38 -2.23 12.85
C LYS A 30 9.51 -3.58 13.55
N TRP A 31 9.65 -4.67 12.79
CA TRP A 31 9.84 -6.03 13.29
C TRP A 31 10.95 -6.76 12.50
N PRO A 32 12.22 -6.63 12.95
CA PRO A 32 13.37 -7.20 12.25
C PRO A 32 13.27 -8.70 11.99
N ASP A 33 12.72 -9.46 12.94
CA ASP A 33 12.71 -10.94 12.86
C ASP A 33 11.35 -11.53 12.46
N LYS A 34 10.36 -10.69 12.12
CA LYS A 34 9.01 -11.19 11.79
C LYS A 34 9.02 -12.01 10.50
N LEU A 35 8.38 -13.17 10.53
CA LEU A 35 8.15 -13.93 9.30
C LEU A 35 7.20 -13.16 8.38
N LEU A 36 7.65 -12.89 7.15
CA LEU A 36 6.88 -12.25 6.09
C LEU A 36 6.84 -13.17 4.87
N SER A 37 5.68 -13.27 4.23
CA SER A 37 5.58 -13.93 2.92
C SER A 37 5.45 -12.88 1.83
N ILE A 38 6.13 -13.06 0.70
CA ILE A 38 6.03 -12.21 -0.48
C ILE A 38 5.65 -13.08 -1.67
N ALA A 39 4.60 -12.68 -2.37
CA ALA A 39 4.18 -13.32 -3.62
C ALA A 39 4.09 -12.29 -4.76
N ASP A 40 4.81 -12.51 -5.85
CA ASP A 40 4.77 -11.65 -7.05
C ASP A 40 4.92 -12.47 -8.33
N ARG A 41 4.26 -12.03 -9.41
CA ARG A 41 4.35 -12.66 -10.74
C ARG A 41 5.76 -12.60 -11.33
N GLN A 42 6.54 -11.60 -10.96
CA GLN A 42 7.93 -11.43 -11.37
C GLN A 42 8.79 -12.50 -10.71
N THR A 43 9.77 -12.97 -11.46
CA THR A 43 10.88 -13.79 -10.98
C THR A 43 11.92 -12.91 -10.29
N ALA A 44 12.82 -13.52 -9.49
CA ALA A 44 13.83 -12.78 -8.75
C ALA A 44 14.74 -11.91 -9.66
N GLY A 45 15.02 -12.37 -10.89
CA GLY A 45 15.87 -11.67 -11.85
C GLY A 45 15.21 -10.47 -12.55
N GLU A 46 13.91 -10.25 -12.34
CA GLU A 46 13.19 -9.10 -12.90
C GLU A 46 13.18 -7.89 -11.94
N PHE A 47 13.49 -8.11 -10.66
CA PHE A 47 13.71 -7.02 -9.70
C PHE A 47 15.08 -6.37 -9.90
N SER A 48 15.26 -5.15 -9.39
CA SER A 48 16.60 -4.57 -9.29
C SER A 48 17.50 -5.41 -8.39
N GLU A 49 18.80 -5.40 -8.66
CA GLU A 49 19.78 -6.21 -7.92
C GLU A 49 19.70 -6.01 -6.40
N ASP A 50 19.55 -4.75 -5.95
CA ASP A 50 19.40 -4.41 -4.53
C ASP A 50 18.13 -5.02 -3.91
N ILE A 51 16.99 -4.93 -4.60
CA ILE A 51 15.73 -5.48 -4.09
C ILE A 51 15.77 -7.00 -4.08
N ALA A 52 16.25 -7.62 -5.16
CA ALA A 52 16.40 -9.07 -5.26
C ALA A 52 17.29 -9.61 -4.14
N TYR A 53 18.48 -9.02 -3.97
CA TYR A 53 19.41 -9.37 -2.89
C TYR A 53 18.74 -9.23 -1.52
N ARG A 54 18.06 -8.12 -1.25
CA ARG A 54 17.44 -7.84 0.05
C ARG A 54 16.39 -8.87 0.44
N ILE A 55 15.50 -9.26 -0.47
CA ILE A 55 14.44 -10.22 -0.16
C ILE A 55 14.93 -11.68 -0.15
N GLN A 56 15.97 -11.98 -0.92
CA GLN A 56 16.57 -13.33 -0.96
C GLN A 56 17.52 -13.59 0.22
N SER A 57 18.17 -12.54 0.73
CA SER A 57 19.09 -12.65 1.87
C SER A 57 18.39 -12.56 3.23
N ASP A 58 17.12 -12.16 3.28
CA ASP A 58 16.33 -12.10 4.50
C ASP A 58 15.82 -13.51 4.89
N PRO A 59 16.35 -14.14 5.95
CA PRO A 59 15.96 -15.49 6.34
C PRO A 59 14.54 -15.57 6.90
N ALA A 60 13.94 -14.42 7.25
CA ALA A 60 12.57 -14.31 7.74
C ALA A 60 11.59 -13.98 6.61
N VAL A 61 11.99 -14.12 5.34
CA VAL A 61 11.12 -13.94 4.17
C VAL A 61 10.91 -15.28 3.46
N MET A 62 9.64 -15.63 3.25
CA MET A 62 9.23 -16.70 2.36
C MET A 62 8.83 -16.11 1.01
N LEU A 63 9.54 -16.48 -0.05
CA LEU A 63 9.31 -16.00 -1.41
C LEU A 63 8.49 -17.00 -2.23
N ASN A 64 7.42 -16.53 -2.87
CA ASN A 64 6.80 -17.24 -3.99
C ASN A 64 6.78 -16.33 -5.23
N LEU A 65 7.67 -16.60 -6.17
CA LEU A 65 7.90 -15.73 -7.33
C LEU A 65 7.60 -16.47 -8.63
N GLY A 66 7.26 -15.71 -9.67
CA GLY A 66 7.03 -16.23 -11.02
C GLY A 66 5.56 -16.52 -11.35
N PRO A 67 5.29 -17.21 -12.48
CA PRO A 67 3.94 -17.32 -13.03
C PRO A 67 2.93 -18.07 -12.14
N ARG A 68 3.42 -18.86 -11.18
CA ARG A 68 2.63 -19.64 -10.22
C ARG A 68 2.62 -19.02 -8.81
N TYR A 69 2.94 -17.73 -8.69
CA TYR A 69 2.99 -17.04 -7.39
C TYR A 69 1.67 -17.08 -6.59
N LEU A 70 0.54 -17.27 -7.26
CA LEU A 70 -0.77 -17.38 -6.62
C LEU A 70 -1.02 -18.76 -6.00
N ASP A 71 -0.24 -19.78 -6.36
CA ASP A 71 -0.42 -21.14 -5.82
C ASP A 71 -0.07 -21.21 -4.32
N SER A 72 0.73 -20.26 -3.81
CA SER A 72 1.06 -20.15 -2.37
C SER A 72 0.02 -19.37 -1.56
N LEU A 73 -1.04 -18.86 -2.17
CA LEU A 73 -2.16 -18.29 -1.41
C LEU A 73 -2.92 -19.46 -0.77
N ASP A 74 -2.35 -20.02 0.29
CA ASP A 74 -3.05 -20.93 1.18
C ASP A 74 -3.96 -20.07 2.08
N PRO A 75 -5.29 -20.11 1.88
CA PRO A 75 -6.24 -19.32 2.66
C PRO A 75 -6.25 -19.69 4.14
N TYR A 76 -5.59 -20.78 4.55
CA TYR A 76 -5.48 -21.21 5.94
C TYR A 76 -4.18 -20.78 6.62
N GLN A 77 -3.17 -20.30 5.88
CA GLN A 77 -1.88 -19.89 6.44
C GLN A 77 -1.70 -18.38 6.54
N CYS A 78 -2.57 -17.61 5.89
CA CYS A 78 -2.49 -16.16 5.89
C CYS A 78 -3.65 -15.53 6.66
N GLU A 79 -3.33 -14.74 7.69
CA GLU A 79 -4.33 -13.97 8.43
C GLU A 79 -4.55 -12.58 7.82
N VAL A 80 -3.53 -12.02 7.14
CA VAL A 80 -3.60 -10.71 6.48
C VAL A 80 -2.90 -10.73 5.12
N ILE A 81 -3.64 -10.39 4.07
CA ILE A 81 -3.09 -10.11 2.74
C ILE A 81 -2.96 -8.59 2.56
N ILE A 82 -1.73 -8.12 2.35
CA ILE A 82 -1.45 -6.75 1.92
C ILE A 82 -1.31 -6.74 0.40
N LYS A 83 -2.34 -6.26 -0.28
CA LYS A 83 -2.46 -6.31 -1.74
C LYS A 83 -1.96 -5.02 -2.39
N THR A 84 -1.21 -5.15 -3.49
CA THR A 84 -0.90 -4.00 -4.36
C THR A 84 -2.13 -3.60 -5.20
N PRO A 85 -2.28 -2.32 -5.60
CA PRO A 85 -3.48 -1.86 -6.32
C PRO A 85 -3.78 -2.62 -7.63
N GLY A 86 -2.73 -2.99 -8.38
CA GLY A 86 -2.86 -3.63 -9.70
C GLY A 86 -3.37 -5.07 -9.71
N ILE A 87 -3.54 -5.72 -8.55
CA ILE A 87 -4.12 -7.07 -8.47
C ILE A 87 -5.61 -6.93 -8.12
N PRO A 88 -6.55 -7.45 -8.92
CA PRO A 88 -7.98 -7.39 -8.58
C PRO A 88 -8.29 -8.20 -7.32
N ALA A 89 -9.10 -7.64 -6.41
CA ALA A 89 -9.56 -8.37 -5.22
C ALA A 89 -10.53 -9.53 -5.55
N THR A 90 -11.03 -9.57 -6.78
CA THR A 90 -12.00 -10.53 -7.30
C THR A 90 -11.38 -11.85 -7.77
N ILE A 91 -10.04 -11.97 -7.82
CA ILE A 91 -9.40 -13.24 -8.23
C ILE A 91 -9.68 -14.35 -7.22
N ASP A 92 -9.89 -15.57 -7.72
CA ASP A 92 -10.29 -16.74 -6.91
C ASP A 92 -9.45 -16.99 -5.65
N PRO A 93 -8.11 -16.88 -5.68
CA PRO A 93 -7.30 -17.06 -4.47
C PRO A 93 -7.64 -16.06 -3.34
N ILE A 94 -7.84 -14.78 -3.68
CA ILE A 94 -8.19 -13.74 -2.70
C ILE A 94 -9.61 -13.96 -2.18
N VAL A 95 -10.56 -14.27 -3.07
CA VAL A 95 -11.96 -14.55 -2.69
C VAL A 95 -12.03 -15.73 -1.72
N ARG A 96 -11.25 -16.80 -1.96
CA ARG A 96 -11.17 -17.95 -1.05
C ARG A 96 -10.56 -17.58 0.30
N ALA A 97 -9.47 -16.82 0.33
CA ALA A 97 -8.85 -16.36 1.57
C ALA A 97 -9.80 -15.48 2.40
N ARG A 98 -10.54 -14.58 1.77
CA ARG A 98 -11.51 -13.75 2.50
C ARG A 98 -12.62 -14.58 3.15
N LYS A 99 -13.05 -15.68 2.52
CA LYS A 99 -14.07 -16.58 3.08
C LYS A 99 -13.60 -17.33 4.34
N THR A 100 -12.28 -17.49 4.54
CA THR A 100 -11.72 -18.11 5.75
C THR A 100 -11.43 -17.10 6.86
N GLY A 101 -11.79 -15.82 6.67
CA GLY A 101 -11.55 -14.75 7.64
C GLY A 101 -10.22 -14.01 7.46
N CYS A 102 -9.48 -14.28 6.37
CA CYS A 102 -8.28 -13.51 6.03
C CYS A 102 -8.65 -12.05 5.76
N ILE A 103 -7.93 -11.13 6.39
CA ILE A 103 -8.14 -9.69 6.24
C ILE A 103 -7.40 -9.21 4.99
N LEU A 104 -8.12 -8.56 4.08
CA LEU A 104 -7.53 -7.88 2.95
C LEU A 104 -7.25 -6.42 3.32
N THR A 105 -6.03 -5.95 3.10
CA THR A 105 -5.63 -4.55 3.30
C THR A 105 -4.67 -4.11 2.19
N SER A 106 -4.22 -2.86 2.24
CA SER A 106 -3.30 -2.27 1.26
C SER A 106 -2.28 -1.36 1.94
N HIS A 107 -1.23 -0.98 1.19
CA HIS A 107 -0.26 0.03 1.62
C HIS A 107 -0.94 1.32 2.08
N SER A 108 -1.87 1.81 1.26
CA SER A 108 -2.68 3.00 1.55
C SER A 108 -3.53 2.85 2.80
N GLN A 109 -4.21 1.70 2.97
CA GLN A 109 -5.08 1.46 4.12
C GLN A 109 -4.29 1.34 5.44
N ILE A 110 -3.09 0.75 5.39
CA ILE A 110 -2.17 0.73 6.54
C ILE A 110 -1.79 2.16 6.91
N PHE A 111 -1.41 3.01 5.95
CA PHE A 111 -1.09 4.41 6.23
C PHE A 111 -2.29 5.16 6.83
N LEU A 112 -3.46 5.08 6.19
CA LEU A 112 -4.69 5.78 6.61
C LEU A 112 -5.15 5.38 8.02
N SER A 113 -4.87 4.15 8.43
CA SER A 113 -5.25 3.65 9.75
C SER A 113 -4.25 4.01 10.87
N ASN A 114 -3.04 4.46 10.52
CA ASN A 114 -1.93 4.58 11.46
C ASN A 114 -1.26 5.95 11.47
N TYR A 115 -1.67 6.87 10.60
CA TYR A 115 -1.27 8.28 10.66
C TYR A 115 -2.38 9.15 11.26
N PRO A 116 -2.07 10.25 11.98
CA PRO A 116 -3.09 11.16 12.51
C PRO A 116 -4.06 11.62 11.42
N LYS A 117 -5.33 11.22 11.56
CA LYS A 117 -6.36 11.41 10.53
C LYS A 117 -6.52 12.88 10.15
N ASP A 118 -6.49 13.78 11.13
CA ASP A 118 -6.61 15.24 10.98
C ASP A 118 -5.48 15.88 10.15
N LYS A 119 -4.44 15.11 9.83
CA LYS A 119 -3.28 15.53 9.02
C LYS A 119 -3.30 14.99 7.60
N ILE A 120 -4.38 14.34 7.16
CA ILE A 120 -4.44 13.72 5.83
C ILE A 120 -5.44 14.46 4.93
N ILE A 121 -4.94 14.90 3.77
CA ILE A 121 -5.72 15.46 2.67
C ILE A 121 -5.65 14.48 1.49
N GLY A 122 -6.76 13.83 1.16
CA GLY A 122 -6.85 12.91 0.03
C GLY A 122 -7.39 13.59 -1.23
N VAL A 123 -6.76 13.34 -2.38
CA VAL A 123 -7.20 13.83 -3.69
C VAL A 123 -7.40 12.64 -4.62
N THR A 124 -8.59 12.55 -5.22
CA THR A 124 -8.90 11.53 -6.23
C THR A 124 -9.82 12.08 -7.33
N GLY A 125 -10.08 11.26 -8.33
CA GLY A 125 -10.87 11.57 -9.52
C GLY A 125 -10.24 10.99 -10.78
N THR A 126 -10.92 11.09 -11.91
CA THR A 126 -10.39 10.57 -13.17
C THR A 126 -9.20 11.41 -13.65
N LYS A 127 -9.40 12.72 -13.86
CA LYS A 127 -8.39 13.65 -14.39
C LYS A 127 -8.09 14.78 -13.41
N GLY A 128 -6.88 15.34 -13.50
CA GLY A 128 -6.45 16.50 -12.70
C GLY A 128 -5.89 16.19 -11.31
N LYS A 129 -5.91 14.92 -10.88
CA LYS A 129 -5.43 14.48 -9.55
C LYS A 129 -4.05 15.03 -9.20
N SER A 130 -3.07 14.79 -10.07
CA SER A 130 -1.67 15.15 -9.80
C SER A 130 -1.44 16.66 -9.74
N THR A 131 -2.10 17.42 -10.62
CA THR A 131 -2.05 18.88 -10.59
C THR A 131 -2.66 19.42 -9.31
N THR A 132 -3.84 18.94 -8.93
CA THR A 132 -4.52 19.39 -7.70
C THR A 132 -3.72 19.01 -6.46
N ALA A 133 -3.25 17.77 -6.34
CA ALA A 133 -2.44 17.32 -5.20
C ALA A 133 -1.14 18.14 -5.09
N SER A 134 -0.45 18.37 -6.20
CA SER A 134 0.76 19.20 -6.22
C SER A 134 0.46 20.66 -5.86
N LEU A 135 -0.67 21.22 -6.29
CA LEU A 135 -1.07 22.59 -5.96
C LEU A 135 -1.39 22.75 -4.47
N ILE A 136 -2.15 21.82 -3.89
CA ILE A 136 -2.44 21.81 -2.44
C ILE A 136 -1.14 21.70 -1.65
N HIS A 137 -0.25 20.79 -2.03
CA HIS A 137 1.07 20.64 -1.40
C HIS A 137 1.89 21.93 -1.49
N HIS A 138 1.97 22.53 -2.68
CA HIS A 138 2.72 23.76 -2.92
C HIS A 138 2.22 24.92 -2.07
N ILE A 139 0.90 25.18 -2.07
CA ILE A 139 0.29 26.25 -1.28
C ILE A 139 0.52 26.02 0.21
N THR A 140 0.27 24.80 0.69
CA THR A 140 0.43 24.45 2.12
C THR A 140 1.87 24.63 2.58
N LYS A 141 2.84 24.18 1.77
CA LYS A 141 4.27 24.34 2.04
C LYS A 141 4.69 25.81 2.09
N HIS A 142 4.25 26.62 1.13
CA HIS A 142 4.57 28.06 1.09
C HIS A 142 3.83 28.87 2.17
N GLY A 143 2.74 28.33 2.70
CA GLY A 143 2.08 28.84 3.90
C GLY A 143 2.83 28.55 5.21
N GLY A 144 4.00 27.89 5.15
CA GLY A 144 4.81 27.57 6.33
C GLY A 144 4.31 26.35 7.11
N ILE A 145 3.39 25.57 6.56
CA ILE A 145 2.88 24.34 7.18
C ILE A 145 3.73 23.16 6.69
N PRO A 146 4.34 22.35 7.59
CA PRO A 146 5.04 21.14 7.19
C PRO A 146 4.10 20.19 6.45
N VAL A 147 4.46 19.81 5.23
CA VAL A 147 3.61 18.99 4.37
C VAL A 147 4.43 18.13 3.40
N GLU A 148 4.01 16.88 3.25
CA GLU A 148 4.57 15.91 2.32
C GLU A 148 3.56 15.54 1.23
N LEU A 149 4.07 15.20 0.07
CA LEU A 149 3.30 14.69 -1.07
C LEU A 149 3.49 13.18 -1.16
N ALA A 150 2.38 12.43 -1.18
CA ALA A 150 2.40 10.98 -1.14
C ALA A 150 1.35 10.33 -2.05
N GLY A 151 1.48 9.01 -2.22
CA GLY A 151 0.54 8.20 -3.00
C GLY A 151 1.03 7.96 -4.43
N ASN A 152 0.13 8.15 -5.40
CA ASN A 152 0.43 7.98 -6.82
C ASN A 152 1.56 8.90 -7.33
N ILE A 153 1.74 10.05 -6.68
CA ILE A 153 2.87 10.95 -6.90
C ILE A 153 3.60 11.21 -5.58
N GLY A 154 4.86 11.64 -5.69
CA GLY A 154 5.71 11.82 -4.51
C GLY A 154 6.26 10.48 -4.05
N ARG A 155 6.13 10.18 -2.75
CA ARG A 155 6.70 8.97 -2.13
C ARG A 155 5.63 8.05 -1.58
N PRO A 156 5.87 6.73 -1.52
CA PRO A 156 4.97 5.83 -0.80
C PRO A 156 4.90 6.25 0.67
N PRO A 157 3.71 6.50 1.22
CA PRO A 157 3.53 7.13 2.53
C PRO A 157 4.16 6.37 3.70
N LEU A 158 4.24 5.03 3.66
CA LEU A 158 4.86 4.27 4.75
C LEU A 158 6.38 4.47 4.85
N THR A 159 7.04 4.99 3.81
CA THR A 159 8.46 5.39 3.89
C THR A 159 8.66 6.67 4.71
N LEU A 160 7.59 7.43 4.92
CA LEU A 160 7.62 8.76 5.54
C LEU A 160 7.02 8.79 6.94
N ILE A 161 6.12 7.84 7.23
CA ILE A 161 5.27 7.86 8.43
C ILE A 161 6.04 8.03 9.75
N ASP A 162 7.24 7.48 9.86
CA ASP A 162 8.10 7.56 11.06
C ASP A 162 9.22 8.61 10.98
N THR A 163 9.40 9.28 9.84
CA THR A 163 10.54 10.17 9.59
C THR A 163 10.16 11.65 9.49
N VAL A 164 8.89 11.94 9.21
CA VAL A 164 8.39 13.31 9.16
C VAL A 164 8.28 13.92 10.56
N ALA A 165 8.36 15.25 10.64
CA ALA A 165 8.15 15.96 11.89
C ALA A 165 6.71 15.76 12.40
N HIS A 166 6.54 15.79 13.72
CA HIS A 166 5.21 15.72 14.33
C HIS A 166 4.29 16.83 13.79
N GLY A 167 3.06 16.47 13.44
CA GLY A 167 2.06 17.42 12.90
C GLY A 167 2.20 17.74 11.42
N THR A 168 3.12 17.08 10.70
CA THR A 168 3.24 17.19 9.23
C THR A 168 1.94 16.76 8.55
N PHE A 169 1.47 17.53 7.57
CA PHE A 169 0.34 17.13 6.74
C PHE A 169 0.80 16.21 5.61
N PHE A 170 -0.08 15.31 5.17
CA PHE A 170 0.08 14.55 3.94
C PHE A 170 -0.98 14.97 2.94
N VAL A 171 -0.52 15.41 1.77
CA VAL A 171 -1.36 15.48 0.57
C VAL A 171 -1.17 14.18 -0.18
N TYR A 172 -2.20 13.34 -0.15
CA TYR A 172 -2.20 12.01 -0.73
C TYR A 172 -2.99 12.01 -2.04
N GLU A 173 -2.32 11.72 -3.16
CA GLU A 173 -3.02 11.41 -4.41
C GLU A 173 -3.41 9.92 -4.47
N PHE A 174 -4.72 9.65 -4.47
CA PHE A 174 -5.26 8.30 -4.53
C PHE A 174 -5.73 7.94 -5.95
N SER A 175 -5.29 6.78 -6.44
CA SER A 175 -5.98 6.05 -7.51
C SER A 175 -7.23 5.35 -7.00
N SER A 176 -8.16 5.03 -7.90
CA SER A 176 -9.34 4.23 -7.56
C SER A 176 -8.95 2.82 -7.09
N HIS A 177 -7.92 2.22 -7.67
CA HIS A 177 -7.38 0.92 -7.25
C HIS A 177 -6.82 0.91 -5.81
N GLN A 178 -6.22 2.01 -5.35
CA GLN A 178 -5.77 2.16 -3.94
C GLN A 178 -6.95 2.31 -2.98
N LEU A 179 -8.02 3.00 -3.43
CA LEU A 179 -9.23 3.21 -2.64
C LEU A 179 -10.13 1.98 -2.57
N ALA A 180 -9.97 1.01 -3.47
CA ALA A 180 -10.79 -0.21 -3.50
C ALA A 180 -10.80 -0.94 -2.15
N GLU A 181 -9.68 -0.92 -1.42
CA GLU A 181 -9.53 -1.57 -0.11
C GLU A 181 -9.45 -0.57 1.06
N ALA A 182 -9.78 0.70 0.81
CA ALA A 182 -9.74 1.72 1.84
C ALA A 182 -11.00 1.65 2.72
N GLU A 183 -10.81 1.36 4.01
CA GLU A 183 -11.87 1.44 5.03
C GLU A 183 -11.75 2.71 5.87
N SER A 184 -10.62 3.40 5.76
CA SER A 184 -10.31 4.63 6.50
C SER A 184 -10.35 5.83 5.55
N SER A 185 -11.02 6.92 5.96
CA SER A 185 -11.07 8.17 5.19
C SER A 185 -10.00 9.15 5.65
N PRO A 186 -9.38 9.94 4.74
CA PRO A 186 -8.66 11.14 5.14
C PRO A 186 -9.58 12.14 5.85
N HIS A 187 -9.02 13.14 6.54
CA HIS A 187 -9.81 14.20 7.17
C HIS A 187 -10.41 15.16 6.15
N ILE A 188 -9.64 15.53 5.13
CA ILE A 188 -10.12 16.32 3.99
C ILE A 188 -10.06 15.42 2.75
N ALA A 189 -11.19 15.28 2.04
CA ALA A 189 -11.28 14.48 0.82
C ALA A 189 -11.72 15.35 -0.36
N VAL A 190 -10.99 15.28 -1.47
CA VAL A 190 -11.28 16.00 -2.71
C VAL A 190 -11.52 14.98 -3.82
N LEU A 191 -12.75 14.94 -4.32
CA LEU A 191 -13.13 14.19 -5.52
C LEU A 191 -13.32 15.18 -6.67
N LEU A 192 -12.46 15.12 -7.68
CA LEU A 192 -12.43 16.11 -8.76
C LEU A 192 -13.54 15.88 -9.80
N ASN A 193 -13.55 14.69 -10.40
CA ASN A 193 -14.46 14.30 -11.48
C ASN A 193 -14.50 12.77 -11.56
N ILE A 194 -15.59 12.25 -12.09
CA ILE A 194 -15.77 10.83 -12.39
C ILE A 194 -16.20 10.74 -13.86
N VAL A 195 -15.33 10.17 -14.69
CA VAL A 195 -15.65 9.82 -16.08
C VAL A 195 -15.23 8.37 -16.35
N PRO A 196 -15.83 7.69 -17.35
CA PRO A 196 -15.54 6.28 -17.63
C PRO A 196 -14.06 6.03 -17.93
N GLU A 197 -13.37 5.30 -17.04
CA GLU A 197 -11.97 4.87 -17.17
C GLU A 197 -11.77 3.60 -16.31
N HIS A 198 -10.80 2.75 -16.66
CA HIS A 198 -10.51 1.48 -15.98
C HIS A 198 -11.67 0.47 -15.94
N LEU A 199 -12.54 0.49 -16.95
CA LEU A 199 -13.71 -0.39 -16.99
C LEU A 199 -13.33 -1.88 -17.02
N ASP A 200 -12.15 -2.23 -17.51
CA ASP A 200 -11.58 -3.58 -17.47
C ASP A 200 -11.32 -4.09 -16.05
N TYR A 201 -10.94 -3.20 -15.13
CA TYR A 201 -10.74 -3.53 -13.72
C TYR A 201 -12.05 -3.68 -12.95
N TYR A 202 -13.08 -2.91 -13.34
CA TYR A 202 -14.38 -2.83 -12.67
C TYR A 202 -15.51 -3.59 -13.39
N ALA A 203 -15.22 -4.31 -14.47
CA ALA A 203 -16.18 -5.11 -15.24
C ALA A 203 -16.59 -6.39 -14.52
#